data_AF-A0A355EZ05-F1
#
_entry.id   AF-A0A355EZ05-F1
#
_cell.length_a   1.000
_cell.length_b   1.000
_cell.length_c   1.000
_cell.angle_alpha   90.00
_cell.angle_beta   90.00
_cell.angle_gamma   90.00
#
_symmetry.space_group_name_H-M   'P 1'
#
loop_
_entity.id
_entity.type
_entity.pdbx_description
1 polymer ?
#
loop_
_entity_poly.entity_id
_entity_poly.type
_entity_poly.pdbx_seq_one_letter_code
_entity_poly.pdbx_strand_id
1 'polypeptide(L)'
;MARHRRLALALGLLGALALADACWFEPQVLLLRMDVRLPLPAPRMRVVHLSDLHVRRDRPLLHRLLDEIRAARPDAILVSGDLTRDTPDPERLARHVDATAAFLASLRRIAPVIAVQGHSEYLGPVVARFDEAGVHWLSNEGRRIGPGGGYLLLGLNEQAGEDVLARRRLNPLRPLRREGSWHYGARQGSPVWNFYTHWDPAPHGLADEGGPLAWSGVDVLCDTWIDGEDTGSGLAVHSRYVLGEDRMYRLRRTGAENGQPGSFLLVAHGTTLTGDVDTGVEPRPGRWYRMRVRTAVAPGVVRLSAKVWPAAEREPAAWQAQAEDRSRFRIPAGTVGLWAWGEGTVLYRDLQVTGTAGGRLLTAPLTGAAEPPGWRKGSRDTRLEMALARSPWVPPGTPRIVLSHTPDVVREASRRGIEVVLAGHTHGGQ
;
A
#
# COMPACT_ATOMS: atom_id res chain seq x y z
N MET A 1 8.90 62.63 -12.46
CA MET A 1 9.48 61.28 -12.71
C MET A 1 10.10 60.62 -11.47
N ALA A 2 10.88 61.31 -10.63
CA ALA A 2 11.54 60.69 -9.46
C ALA A 2 10.59 60.12 -8.38
N ARG A 3 9.44 60.78 -8.14
CA ARG A 3 8.44 60.35 -7.13
C ARG A 3 7.73 59.04 -7.51
N HIS A 4 7.39 58.87 -8.80
CA HIS A 4 6.80 57.64 -9.31
C HIS A 4 7.79 56.46 -9.28
N ARG A 5 9.09 56.71 -9.56
CA ARG A 5 10.13 55.69 -9.42
C ARG A 5 10.33 55.24 -7.96
N ARG A 6 10.33 56.17 -7.00
CA ARG A 6 10.43 55.84 -5.56
C ARG A 6 9.22 55.05 -5.08
N LEU A 7 8.01 55.41 -5.52
CA LEU A 7 6.79 54.68 -5.19
C LEU A 7 6.80 53.26 -5.78
N ALA A 8 7.20 53.11 -7.04
CA ALA A 8 7.33 51.80 -7.69
C ALA A 8 8.36 50.90 -6.98
N LEU A 9 9.51 51.45 -6.56
CA LEU A 9 10.51 50.72 -5.79
C LEU A 9 9.97 50.30 -4.41
N ALA A 10 9.23 51.18 -3.72
CA ALA A 10 8.63 50.87 -2.43
C ALA A 10 7.59 49.75 -2.54
N LEU A 11 6.71 49.80 -3.54
CA LEU A 11 5.72 48.74 -3.80
C LEU A 11 6.39 47.43 -4.20
N GLY A 12 7.45 47.48 -5.00
CA GLY A 12 8.25 46.30 -5.36
C GLY A 12 8.91 45.65 -4.15
N LEU A 13 9.50 46.45 -3.25
CA LEU A 13 10.08 45.95 -2.01
C LEU A 13 9.02 45.34 -1.09
N LEU A 14 7.86 46.00 -0.96
CA LEU A 14 6.76 45.51 -0.14
C LEU A 14 6.22 44.17 -0.67
N GLY A 15 6.09 44.04 -1.99
CA GLY A 15 5.74 42.78 -2.65
C GLY A 15 6.79 41.69 -2.44
N ALA A 16 8.08 42.02 -2.52
CA ALA A 16 9.16 41.07 -2.26
C ALA A 16 9.19 40.61 -0.79
N LEU A 17 8.95 41.52 0.16
CA LEU A 17 8.85 41.19 1.58
C LEU A 17 7.63 40.32 1.87
N ALA A 18 6.47 40.62 1.27
CA ALA A 18 5.27 39.78 1.41
C ALA A 18 5.47 38.38 0.82
N LEU A 19 6.16 38.26 -0.32
CA LEU A 19 6.53 36.96 -0.89
C LEU A 19 7.55 36.22 0.00
N ALA A 20 8.52 36.92 0.57
CA ALA A 20 9.47 36.32 1.49
C ALA A 20 8.78 35.82 2.78
N ASP A 21 7.83 36.60 3.31
CA ASP A 21 7.02 36.22 4.46
C ASP A 21 6.19 34.97 4.15
N ALA A 22 5.35 35.03 3.11
CA ALA A 22 4.46 33.94 2.72
C ALA A 22 5.18 32.65 2.28
N CYS A 23 6.35 32.74 1.65
CA CYS A 23 7.06 31.56 1.15
C CYS A 23 8.14 31.02 2.11
N TRP A 24 8.61 31.82 3.07
CA TRP A 24 9.77 31.45 3.90
C TRP A 24 9.55 31.56 5.40
N PHE A 25 8.78 32.54 5.88
CA PHE A 25 8.56 32.76 7.31
C PHE A 25 7.26 32.15 7.80
N GLU A 26 6.12 32.53 7.22
CA GLU A 26 4.78 32.10 7.65
C GLU A 26 4.64 30.56 7.73
N PRO A 27 5.12 29.77 6.74
CA PRO A 27 5.06 28.30 6.81
C PRO A 27 5.92 27.67 7.91
N GLN A 28 6.81 28.43 8.55
CA GLN A 28 7.70 27.95 9.62
C GLN A 28 7.28 28.43 11.01
N VAL A 29 6.23 29.25 11.11
CA VAL A 29 5.86 29.98 12.35
C VAL A 29 4.43 29.70 12.80
N LEU A 30 3.56 29.16 11.94
CA LEU A 30 2.18 28.88 12.30
C LEU A 30 2.08 27.65 13.24
N LEU A 31 2.07 27.91 14.55
CA LEU A 31 1.72 26.94 15.59
C LEU A 31 0.32 27.27 16.12
N LEU A 32 -0.64 26.40 15.84
CA LEU A 32 -2.01 26.56 16.34
C LEU A 32 -2.22 25.60 17.51
N ARG A 33 -2.54 26.13 18.69
CA ARG A 33 -2.81 25.32 19.89
C ARG A 33 -4.30 25.19 20.11
N MET A 34 -4.80 23.96 20.08
CA MET A 34 -6.17 23.61 20.45
C MET A 34 -6.16 22.63 21.62
N ASP A 35 -6.81 23.01 22.72
CA ASP A 35 -6.96 22.14 23.88
C ASP A 35 -8.37 21.54 23.88
N VAL A 36 -8.47 20.22 23.63
CA VAL A 36 -9.72 19.45 23.70
C VAL A 36 -9.63 18.48 24.88
N ARG A 37 -10.70 18.37 25.68
CA ARG A 37 -10.77 17.44 26.81
C ARG A 37 -11.78 16.34 26.52
N LEU A 38 -11.32 15.09 26.51
CA LEU A 38 -12.16 13.90 26.36
C LEU A 38 -12.04 13.04 27.63
N PRO A 39 -13.14 12.73 28.34
CA PRO A 39 -13.10 11.88 29.51
C PRO A 39 -12.93 10.42 29.09
N LEU A 40 -11.70 9.89 29.21
CA LEU A 40 -11.41 8.49 28.93
C LEU A 40 -11.14 7.72 30.24
N PRO A 41 -11.78 6.57 30.48
CA PRO A 41 -11.56 5.74 31.68
C PRO A 41 -10.26 4.94 31.59
N ALA A 42 -9.12 5.62 31.48
CA ALA A 42 -7.81 4.98 31.38
C ALA A 42 -6.69 5.78 32.10
N PRO A 43 -5.58 5.11 32.46
CA PRO A 43 -4.41 5.78 33.03
C PRO A 43 -3.91 6.90 32.14
N ARG A 44 -3.46 8.00 32.72
CA ARG A 44 -2.91 9.12 31.95
C ARG A 44 -1.76 8.65 31.05
N MET A 45 -1.85 9.00 29.77
CA MET A 45 -0.81 8.77 28.77
C MET A 45 -0.64 10.05 27.95
N ARG A 46 0.59 10.35 27.55
CA ARG A 46 0.92 11.43 26.63
C ARG A 46 1.40 10.84 25.31
N VAL A 47 0.73 11.21 24.24
CA VAL A 47 1.12 10.84 22.88
C VAL A 47 1.47 12.08 22.09
N VAL A 48 2.46 11.97 21.21
CA VAL A 48 2.68 12.91 20.12
C VAL A 48 2.17 12.24 18.86
N HIS A 49 1.33 12.93 18.09
CA HIS A 49 0.88 12.48 16.77
C HIS A 49 1.60 13.29 15.69
N LEU A 50 2.22 12.60 14.73
CA LEU A 50 2.86 13.19 13.55
C LEU A 50 2.21 12.65 12.28
N SER A 51 2.20 13.46 11.24
CA SER A 51 1.53 13.14 9.98
C SER A 51 2.04 14.01 8.85
N ASP A 52 1.99 13.50 7.62
CA ASP A 52 2.21 14.24 6.38
C ASP A 52 3.53 15.06 6.35
N LEU A 53 4.59 14.57 7.01
CA LEU A 53 5.87 15.29 7.13
C LEU A 53 6.59 15.44 5.78
N HIS A 54 6.36 14.52 4.85
CA HIS A 54 6.96 14.48 3.50
C HIS A 54 8.45 14.85 3.49
N VAL A 55 9.23 14.21 4.37
CA VAL A 55 10.64 14.52 4.57
C VAL A 55 11.40 14.30 3.26
N ARG A 56 12.10 15.35 2.84
CA ARG A 56 12.94 15.36 1.62
C ARG A 56 14.42 15.34 1.94
N ARG A 57 14.79 15.98 3.04
CA ARG A 57 16.17 16.23 3.49
C ARG A 57 16.13 16.74 4.91
N ASP A 58 17.29 16.72 5.56
CA ASP A 58 17.45 17.39 6.84
C ASP A 58 17.20 18.91 6.73
N ARG A 59 16.46 19.46 7.70
CA ARG A 59 16.04 20.87 7.75
C ARG A 59 15.94 21.36 9.20
N PRO A 60 16.20 22.65 9.48
CA PRO A 60 16.04 23.25 10.81
C PRO A 60 14.68 22.99 11.47
N LEU A 61 13.59 22.92 10.67
CA LEU A 61 12.26 22.63 11.18
C LEU A 61 12.15 21.24 11.81
N LEU A 62 12.81 20.22 11.25
CA LEU A 62 12.80 18.86 11.82
C LEU A 62 13.54 18.82 13.16
N HIS A 63 14.61 19.61 13.31
CA HIS A 63 15.32 19.74 14.59
C HIS A 63 14.47 20.44 15.65
N ARG A 64 13.78 21.53 15.30
CA ARG A 64 12.82 22.19 16.20
C ARG A 64 11.71 21.24 16.63
N LEU A 65 11.13 20.50 15.68
CA LEU A 65 10.12 19.48 15.95
C LEU A 65 10.65 18.41 16.92
N LEU A 66 11.88 17.92 16.73
CA LEU A 66 12.48 16.96 17.67
C LEU A 66 12.61 17.53 19.08
N ASP A 67 12.99 18.79 19.22
CA ASP A 67 13.14 19.44 20.53
C ASP A 67 11.79 19.64 21.23
N GLU A 68 10.75 20.01 20.48
CA GLU A 68 9.37 20.09 21.01
C GLU A 68 8.86 18.73 21.45
N ILE A 69 9.09 17.68 20.67
CA ILE A 69 8.72 16.30 21.02
C ILE A 69 9.47 15.85 22.28
N ARG A 70 10.77 16.15 22.40
CA ARG A 70 11.54 15.86 23.62
C ARG A 70 10.99 16.59 24.84
N ALA A 71 10.69 17.89 24.70
CA ALA A 71 10.12 18.70 25.76
C ALA A 71 8.74 18.18 26.19
N ALA A 72 7.96 17.65 25.25
CA ALA A 72 6.68 17.03 25.53
C ALA A 72 6.80 15.76 26.37
N ARG A 73 7.94 15.04 26.38
CA ARG A 73 8.12 13.76 27.11
C ARG A 73 6.97 12.76 26.83
N PRO A 74 6.75 12.35 25.58
CA PRO A 74 5.68 11.42 25.22
C PRO A 74 5.98 10.01 25.72
N ASP A 75 4.92 9.27 26.05
CA ASP A 75 4.96 7.82 26.28
C ASP A 75 5.01 7.04 24.96
N ALA A 76 4.46 7.62 23.88
CA ALA A 76 4.52 7.07 22.52
C ALA A 76 4.43 8.19 21.47
N ILE A 77 5.04 7.94 20.31
CA ILE A 77 4.93 8.77 19.11
C ILE A 77 4.11 7.97 18.09
N LEU A 78 2.94 8.50 17.71
CA LEU A 78 2.03 7.91 16.76
C LEU A 78 2.18 8.61 15.42
N VAL A 79 2.25 7.86 14.32
CA VAL A 79 2.45 8.42 12.98
C VAL A 79 1.38 7.93 12.02
N SER A 80 0.64 8.84 11.38
CA SER A 80 -0.40 8.48 10.42
C SER A 80 0.03 8.57 8.96
N GLY A 81 1.26 8.17 8.65
CA GLY A 81 1.76 8.05 7.28
C GLY A 81 2.26 9.37 6.65
N ASP A 82 2.65 9.27 5.38
CA ASP A 82 3.22 10.33 4.54
C ASP A 82 4.46 10.99 5.19
N LEU A 83 5.34 10.13 5.70
CA LEU A 83 6.60 10.51 6.33
C LEU A 83 7.64 10.97 5.32
N THR A 84 7.66 10.37 4.12
CA THR A 84 8.64 10.68 3.08
C THR A 84 7.99 11.27 1.84
N ARG A 85 8.79 11.92 0.99
CA ARG A 85 8.29 12.44 -0.28
C ARG A 85 8.56 11.45 -1.40
N ASP A 86 7.49 10.93 -2.00
CA ASP A 86 7.60 10.09 -3.19
C ASP A 86 8.12 10.87 -4.42
N THR A 87 8.84 10.17 -5.30
CA THR A 87 9.41 10.70 -6.53
C THR A 87 9.77 9.54 -7.48
N PRO A 88 9.54 9.69 -8.81
CA PRO A 88 9.85 8.64 -9.78
C PRO A 88 11.36 8.41 -10.02
N ASP A 89 12.20 9.31 -9.51
CA ASP A 89 13.67 9.27 -9.60
C ASP A 89 14.22 8.40 -8.46
N PRO A 90 14.80 7.22 -8.75
CA PRO A 90 15.21 6.27 -7.71
C PRO A 90 16.30 6.81 -6.78
N GLU A 91 17.27 7.57 -7.30
CA GLU A 91 18.36 8.15 -6.49
C GLU A 91 17.83 9.24 -5.56
N ARG A 92 16.89 10.04 -6.05
CA ARG A 92 16.22 11.07 -5.24
C ARG A 92 15.33 10.44 -4.19
N LEU A 93 14.60 9.37 -4.52
CA LEU A 93 13.80 8.61 -3.57
C LEU A 93 14.70 8.05 -2.45
N ALA A 94 15.82 7.42 -2.80
CA ALA A 94 16.77 6.90 -1.83
C ALA A 94 17.25 7.98 -0.84
N ARG A 95 17.59 9.18 -1.35
CA ARG A 95 17.98 10.32 -0.49
C ARG A 95 16.85 10.79 0.44
N HIS A 96 15.62 10.88 -0.05
CA HIS A 96 14.47 11.25 0.77
C HIS A 96 14.23 10.21 1.88
N VAL A 97 14.29 8.93 1.52
CA VAL A 97 14.12 7.79 2.42
C VAL A 97 15.21 7.80 3.51
N ASP A 98 16.48 8.02 3.16
CA ASP A 98 17.56 8.07 4.15
C ASP A 98 17.43 9.24 5.12
N ALA A 99 17.06 10.43 4.62
CA ALA A 99 16.79 11.58 5.48
C ALA A 99 15.63 11.30 6.45
N THR A 100 14.56 10.65 5.97
CA THR A 100 13.41 10.26 6.78
C THR A 100 13.82 9.22 7.84
N ALA A 101 14.61 8.22 7.46
CA ALA A 101 15.12 7.19 8.37
C ALA A 101 16.00 7.79 9.48
N ALA A 102 16.87 8.76 9.16
CA ALA A 102 17.69 9.44 10.17
C ALA A 102 16.83 10.22 11.18
N PHE A 103 15.75 10.86 10.72
CA PHE A 103 14.78 11.53 11.58
C PHE A 103 14.02 10.53 12.48
N LEU A 104 13.52 9.43 11.92
CA LEU A 104 12.84 8.36 12.66
C LEU A 104 13.74 7.72 13.72
N ALA A 105 15.01 7.48 13.40
CA ALA A 105 15.99 6.99 14.37
C ALA A 105 16.24 7.97 15.53
N SER A 106 16.02 9.27 15.30
CA SER A 106 16.05 10.29 16.34
C SER A 106 14.78 10.29 17.19
N LEU A 107 13.61 10.07 16.59
CA LEU A 107 12.34 9.90 17.32
C LEU A 107 12.35 8.67 18.22
N ARG A 108 12.86 7.52 17.74
CA ARG A 108 12.91 6.27 18.52
C ARG A 108 13.71 6.40 19.83
N ARG A 109 14.66 7.34 19.88
CA ARG A 109 15.46 7.63 21.08
C ARG A 109 14.67 8.40 22.15
N ILE A 110 13.54 9.00 21.77
CA ILE A 110 12.67 9.76 22.66
C ILE A 110 11.58 8.85 23.25
N ALA A 111 10.86 8.13 22.39
CA ALA A 111 9.78 7.21 22.76
C ALA A 111 9.53 6.17 21.66
N PRO A 112 8.78 5.08 21.92
CA PRO A 112 8.37 4.13 20.88
C PRO A 112 7.60 4.82 19.75
N VAL A 113 8.00 4.55 18.51
CA VAL A 113 7.35 5.10 17.30
C VAL A 113 6.44 4.03 16.71
N ILE A 114 5.14 4.29 16.66
CA ILE A 114 4.13 3.40 16.10
C ILE A 114 3.48 4.10 14.91
N ALA A 115 3.44 3.46 13.76
CA ALA A 115 3.01 4.08 12.52
C ALA A 115 2.04 3.22 11.72
N VAL A 116 1.22 3.88 10.91
CA VAL A 116 0.51 3.28 9.77
C VAL A 116 1.03 3.89 8.47
N GLN A 117 0.95 3.13 7.37
CA GLN A 117 1.41 3.59 6.06
C GLN A 117 0.48 4.68 5.51
N GLY A 118 1.06 5.72 4.91
CA GLY A 118 0.34 6.67 4.05
C GLY A 118 0.57 6.39 2.57
N HIS A 119 0.22 7.36 1.73
CA HIS A 119 0.38 7.27 0.28
C HIS A 119 1.84 7.08 -0.16
N SER A 120 2.79 7.63 0.61
CA SER A 120 4.21 7.65 0.26
C SER A 120 4.96 6.40 0.74
N GLU A 121 4.33 5.53 1.55
CA GLU A 121 4.95 4.31 2.11
C GLU A 121 4.39 3.01 1.52
N TYR A 122 4.10 2.97 0.22
CA TYR A 122 3.61 1.78 -0.49
C TYR A 122 4.74 0.82 -0.94
N LEU A 123 5.94 1.37 -1.18
CA LEU A 123 7.11 0.61 -1.61
C LEU A 123 7.74 -0.16 -0.44
N GLY A 124 7.93 -1.46 -0.60
CA GLY A 124 8.52 -2.29 0.44
C GLY A 124 9.92 -1.85 0.92
N PRO A 125 10.84 -1.35 0.06
CA PRO A 125 12.12 -0.81 0.52
C PRO A 125 11.97 0.36 1.49
N VAL A 126 10.95 1.20 1.32
CA VAL A 126 10.65 2.34 2.20
C VAL A 126 10.18 1.83 3.56
N VAL A 127 9.18 0.93 3.56
CA VAL A 127 8.65 0.29 4.77
C VAL A 127 9.76 -0.40 5.55
N ALA A 128 10.64 -1.13 4.85
CA ALA A 128 11.76 -1.83 5.44
C ALA A 128 12.78 -0.88 6.08
N ARG A 129 13.17 0.16 5.36
CA ARG A 129 14.15 1.13 5.87
C ARG A 129 13.65 1.87 7.11
N PHE A 130 12.37 2.20 7.16
CA PHE A 130 11.78 2.92 8.32
C PHE A 130 11.60 2.02 9.52
N ASP A 131 11.27 0.75 9.29
CA ASP A 131 11.28 -0.24 10.33
C ASP A 131 12.67 -0.45 10.95
N GLU A 132 13.72 -0.53 10.13
CA GLU A 132 15.12 -0.56 10.60
C GLU A 132 15.49 0.70 11.40
N ALA A 133 14.89 1.84 11.05
CA ALA A 133 15.04 3.09 11.80
C ALA A 133 14.25 3.10 13.13
N GLY A 134 13.47 2.06 13.43
CA GLY A 134 12.78 1.88 14.71
C GLY A 134 11.27 2.13 14.67
N VAL A 135 10.66 2.18 13.48
CA VAL A 135 9.20 2.28 13.35
C VAL A 135 8.53 0.93 13.60
N HIS A 136 7.48 0.93 14.41
CA HIS A 136 6.57 -0.21 14.55
C HIS A 136 5.34 0.01 13.67
N TRP A 137 5.31 -0.67 12.53
CA TRP A 137 4.15 -0.65 11.64
C TRP A 137 2.96 -1.40 12.25
N LEU A 138 1.77 -0.81 12.14
CA LEU A 138 0.50 -1.48 12.32
C LEU A 138 -0.22 -1.53 10.97
N SER A 139 -0.81 -2.67 10.63
CA SER A 139 -1.54 -2.86 9.37
C SER A 139 -2.83 -3.63 9.60
N ASN A 140 -3.93 -2.88 9.75
CA ASN A 140 -5.26 -3.39 10.13
C ASN A 140 -5.20 -4.36 11.30
N GLU A 141 -4.57 -3.91 12.38
CA GLU A 141 -4.39 -4.69 13.60
C GLU A 141 -4.39 -3.80 14.84
N GLY A 142 -4.63 -4.43 15.99
CA GLY A 142 -4.65 -3.74 17.27
C GLY A 142 -3.40 -4.01 18.09
N ARG A 143 -2.98 -3.00 18.85
CA ARG A 143 -1.90 -3.11 19.82
C ARG A 143 -2.28 -2.44 21.14
N ARG A 144 -2.01 -3.11 22.25
CA ARG A 144 -2.16 -2.51 23.57
C ARG A 144 -1.06 -1.48 23.80
N ILE A 145 -1.42 -0.27 24.23
CA ILE A 145 -0.49 0.82 24.52
C ILE A 145 -0.80 1.47 25.88
N GLY A 146 0.14 2.28 26.36
CA GLY A 146 0.03 3.00 27.63
C GLY A 146 0.29 2.13 28.88
N PRO A 147 0.21 2.74 30.08
CA PRO A 147 0.47 2.06 31.34
C PRO A 147 -0.40 0.81 31.51
N GLY A 148 0.25 -0.34 31.73
CA GLY A 148 -0.44 -1.63 31.89
C GLY A 148 -1.21 -2.11 30.65
N GLY A 149 -1.03 -1.47 29.48
CA GLY A 149 -1.81 -1.73 28.27
C GLY A 149 -3.27 -1.31 28.41
N GLY A 150 -3.51 -0.15 29.03
CA GLY A 150 -4.84 0.41 29.32
C GLY A 150 -5.56 1.05 28.12
N TYR A 151 -4.94 1.07 26.94
CA TYR A 151 -5.55 1.52 25.68
C TYR A 151 -5.38 0.46 24.60
N LEU A 152 -6.33 0.40 23.67
CA LEU A 152 -6.20 -0.33 22.42
C LEU A 152 -5.99 0.65 21.26
N LEU A 153 -4.79 0.65 20.69
CA LEU A 153 -4.48 1.37 19.46
C LEU A 153 -4.83 0.49 18.26
N LEU A 154 -5.71 0.97 17.39
CA LEU A 154 -6.13 0.30 16.16
C LEU A 154 -5.44 1.01 14.98
N GLY A 155 -4.44 0.36 14.38
CA GLY A 155 -3.72 0.91 13.24
C GLY A 155 -4.33 0.44 11.94
N LEU A 156 -4.78 1.37 11.11
CA LEU A 156 -5.38 1.12 9.80
C LEU A 156 -4.38 1.51 8.72
N ASN A 157 -4.02 0.57 7.85
CA ASN A 157 -3.16 0.89 6.73
C ASN A 157 -3.95 1.59 5.62
N GLU A 158 -3.25 2.25 4.71
CA GLU A 158 -3.83 2.71 3.45
C GLU A 158 -3.63 1.64 2.37
N GLN A 159 -4.71 1.20 1.71
CA GLN A 159 -4.61 0.32 0.55
C GLN A 159 -4.53 1.17 -0.72
N ALA A 160 -3.37 1.20 -1.38
CA ALA A 160 -3.16 2.08 -2.54
C ALA A 160 -4.12 1.78 -3.70
N GLY A 161 -4.63 0.53 -3.80
CA GLY A 161 -5.61 0.10 -4.80
C GLY A 161 -7.06 0.51 -4.52
N GLU A 162 -7.44 0.69 -3.25
CA GLU A 162 -8.84 0.97 -2.85
C GLU A 162 -9.06 2.41 -2.38
N ASP A 163 -8.13 2.99 -1.63
CA ASP A 163 -8.45 4.18 -0.84
C ASP A 163 -8.17 5.50 -1.59
N VAL A 164 -7.07 5.55 -2.34
CA VAL A 164 -6.62 6.79 -3.02
C VAL A 164 -7.63 7.22 -4.10
N LEU A 165 -8.25 6.25 -4.79
CA LEU A 165 -8.89 6.50 -6.09
C LEU A 165 -10.23 5.74 -6.29
N ALA A 166 -10.49 4.65 -5.56
CA ALA A 166 -11.66 3.80 -5.82
C ALA A 166 -12.96 4.29 -5.15
N ARG A 167 -12.89 5.22 -4.19
CA ARG A 167 -14.08 5.84 -3.56
C ARG A 167 -15.09 6.41 -4.55
N ARG A 168 -14.69 6.66 -5.80
CA ARG A 168 -15.56 7.17 -6.87
C ARG A 168 -15.86 6.18 -8.00
N ARG A 169 -15.21 5.01 -8.08
CA ARG A 169 -15.34 4.10 -9.23
C ARG A 169 -15.33 2.63 -8.81
N LEU A 170 -16.33 1.87 -9.27
CA LEU A 170 -16.43 0.43 -9.07
C LEU A 170 -15.27 -0.30 -9.76
N ASN A 171 -14.83 -1.39 -9.14
CA ASN A 171 -13.83 -2.28 -9.72
C ASN A 171 -14.32 -2.83 -11.09
N PRO A 172 -13.56 -2.66 -12.18
CA PRO A 172 -14.02 -2.94 -13.54
C PRO A 172 -13.99 -4.42 -13.92
N LEU A 173 -13.41 -5.30 -13.08
CA LEU A 173 -13.34 -6.73 -13.34
C LEU A 173 -14.74 -7.35 -13.39
N ARG A 174 -15.09 -7.98 -14.51
CA ARG A 174 -16.40 -8.57 -14.79
C ARG A 174 -16.32 -9.53 -16.00
N PRO A 175 -17.36 -10.33 -16.24
CA PRO A 175 -17.52 -11.03 -17.51
C PRO A 175 -17.58 -10.05 -18.69
N LEU A 176 -16.77 -10.30 -19.72
CA LEU A 176 -16.68 -9.57 -20.97
C LEU A 176 -16.78 -10.53 -22.14
N ARG A 177 -17.40 -10.07 -23.22
CA ARG A 177 -17.59 -10.87 -24.43
C ARG A 177 -16.63 -10.42 -25.52
N ARG A 178 -15.95 -11.38 -26.14
CA ARG A 178 -15.01 -11.17 -27.24
C ARG A 178 -15.12 -12.31 -28.24
N GLU A 179 -15.26 -11.98 -29.52
CA GLU A 179 -15.30 -12.98 -30.61
C GLU A 179 -16.32 -14.12 -30.32
N GLY A 180 -17.48 -13.75 -29.79
CA GLY A 180 -18.55 -14.68 -29.43
C GLY A 180 -18.38 -15.40 -28.08
N SER A 181 -17.17 -15.43 -27.51
CA SER A 181 -16.82 -16.12 -26.26
C SER A 181 -16.82 -15.19 -25.04
N TRP A 182 -17.11 -15.76 -23.87
CA TRP A 182 -17.09 -15.05 -22.60
C TRP A 182 -15.76 -15.26 -21.87
N HIS A 183 -15.21 -14.17 -21.33
CA HIS A 183 -13.98 -14.14 -20.55
C HIS A 183 -14.15 -13.27 -19.33
N TYR A 184 -13.46 -13.57 -18.25
CA TYR A 184 -13.37 -12.67 -17.11
C TYR A 184 -12.24 -11.67 -17.33
N GLY A 185 -12.49 -10.39 -17.09
CA GLY A 185 -11.52 -9.36 -17.41
C GLY A 185 -11.99 -7.97 -17.01
N ALA A 186 -11.26 -6.94 -17.39
CA ALA A 186 -11.61 -5.56 -17.14
C ALA A 186 -11.65 -4.77 -18.44
N ARG A 187 -12.60 -3.84 -18.55
CA ARG A 187 -12.65 -2.83 -19.61
C ARG A 187 -12.93 -1.47 -18.97
N GLN A 188 -12.03 -0.52 -19.18
CA GLN A 188 -12.10 0.82 -18.61
C GLN A 188 -11.51 1.86 -19.57
N GLY A 189 -11.88 3.13 -19.38
CA GLY A 189 -11.17 4.27 -19.99
C GLY A 189 -10.47 5.12 -18.93
N SER A 190 -9.69 6.09 -19.38
CA SER A 190 -8.96 7.09 -18.57
C SER A 190 -9.78 7.70 -17.40
N PRO A 191 -9.16 8.10 -16.27
CA PRO A 191 -7.74 8.02 -15.92
C PRO A 191 -7.39 6.73 -15.16
N VAL A 192 -6.10 6.45 -15.07
CA VAL A 192 -5.41 5.19 -14.71
C VAL A 192 -5.59 4.74 -13.25
N TRP A 193 -5.92 3.46 -12.99
CA TRP A 193 -6.02 2.89 -11.63
C TRP A 193 -5.46 1.47 -11.48
N ASN A 194 -5.21 1.05 -10.23
CA ASN A 194 -4.79 -0.29 -9.84
C ASN A 194 -5.98 -1.11 -9.35
N PHE A 195 -6.55 -2.00 -10.17
CA PHE A 195 -7.65 -2.87 -9.74
C PHE A 195 -7.22 -4.29 -9.53
N TYR A 196 -7.76 -4.88 -8.47
CA TYR A 196 -7.48 -6.24 -8.09
C TYR A 196 -8.75 -7.04 -7.91
N THR A 197 -8.71 -8.32 -8.24
CA THR A 197 -9.59 -9.29 -7.62
C THR A 197 -8.76 -10.43 -7.06
N HIS A 198 -9.24 -11.02 -5.98
CA HIS A 198 -8.54 -12.08 -5.27
C HIS A 198 -9.45 -13.27 -5.10
N TRP A 199 -8.88 -14.46 -5.20
CA TRP A 199 -9.59 -15.68 -4.88
C TRP A 199 -9.80 -15.76 -3.36
N ASP A 200 -11.03 -15.59 -2.92
CA ASP A 200 -11.43 -15.65 -1.52
C ASP A 200 -12.89 -16.13 -1.42
N PRO A 201 -13.13 -17.44 -1.56
CA PRO A 201 -14.47 -18.01 -1.44
C PRO A 201 -14.96 -17.84 0.01
N ALA A 202 -16.10 -17.15 0.18
CA ALA A 202 -16.69 -16.88 1.50
C ALA A 202 -17.82 -17.86 1.87
N PRO A 203 -18.13 -18.08 3.17
CA PRO A 203 -17.27 -17.94 4.34
C PRO A 203 -16.82 -19.33 4.87
N HIS A 204 -15.73 -19.48 5.63
CA HIS A 204 -15.81 -19.51 7.10
C HIS A 204 -14.41 -19.49 7.75
N GLY A 205 -14.32 -18.83 8.90
CA GLY A 205 -13.26 -19.00 9.92
C GLY A 205 -12.01 -18.15 9.69
N LEU A 206 -11.90 -17.02 10.39
CA LEU A 206 -10.62 -16.35 10.61
C LEU A 206 -9.61 -17.39 11.11
N ALA A 207 -8.58 -17.66 10.30
CA ALA A 207 -7.69 -18.85 10.25
C ALA A 207 -8.25 -19.97 9.35
N ASP A 208 -8.23 -19.83 8.03
CA ASP A 208 -7.06 -20.10 7.15
C ASP A 208 -6.33 -21.44 7.38
N GLU A 209 -6.86 -22.42 8.11
CA GLU A 209 -6.28 -23.78 8.08
C GLU A 209 -6.64 -24.49 6.76
N GLY A 210 -5.66 -24.52 5.83
CA GLY A 210 -5.80 -25.16 4.51
C GLY A 210 -6.49 -24.31 3.43
N GLY A 211 -6.96 -23.11 3.76
CA GLY A 211 -7.58 -22.18 2.83
C GLY A 211 -6.59 -21.38 1.96
N PRO A 212 -7.07 -20.55 1.02
CA PRO A 212 -6.21 -19.82 0.07
C PRO A 212 -5.14 -18.93 0.71
N LEU A 213 -5.41 -18.39 1.90
CA LEU A 213 -4.45 -17.56 2.61
C LEU A 213 -3.30 -18.35 3.25
N ALA A 214 -3.44 -19.67 3.39
CA ALA A 214 -2.37 -20.57 3.83
C ALA A 214 -1.60 -21.22 2.67
N TRP A 215 -1.98 -20.96 1.41
CA TRP A 215 -1.24 -21.46 0.26
C TRP A 215 0.18 -20.90 0.27
N SER A 216 1.15 -21.80 0.35
CA SER A 216 2.57 -21.49 0.45
C SER A 216 3.34 -22.35 -0.54
N GLY A 217 4.13 -21.71 -1.40
CA GLY A 217 4.83 -22.39 -2.49
C GLY A 217 3.82 -22.92 -3.52
N VAL A 218 3.52 -22.11 -4.53
CA VAL A 218 2.50 -22.39 -5.53
C VAL A 218 3.08 -22.31 -6.95
N ASP A 219 2.47 -23.04 -7.86
CA ASP A 219 2.67 -22.90 -9.31
C ASP A 219 1.36 -22.41 -9.92
N VAL A 220 1.38 -21.18 -10.42
CA VAL A 220 0.23 -20.47 -10.96
C VAL A 220 0.40 -20.31 -12.46
N LEU A 221 -0.60 -20.74 -13.21
CA LEU A 221 -0.67 -20.61 -14.66
C LEU A 221 -1.94 -19.88 -15.05
N CYS A 222 -1.88 -18.89 -15.94
CA CYS A 222 -3.05 -18.20 -16.46
C CYS A 222 -2.76 -17.62 -17.84
N ASP A 223 -3.75 -17.66 -18.72
CA ASP A 223 -3.68 -16.93 -19.98
C ASP A 223 -4.20 -15.49 -19.79
N THR A 224 -3.56 -14.54 -20.45
CA THR A 224 -3.99 -13.14 -20.53
C THR A 224 -4.00 -12.63 -21.97
N TRP A 225 -4.86 -11.66 -22.23
CA TRP A 225 -4.98 -10.95 -23.49
C TRP A 225 -5.21 -9.46 -23.22
N ILE A 226 -4.62 -8.59 -24.04
CA ILE A 226 -4.78 -7.13 -23.96
C ILE A 226 -5.13 -6.52 -25.33
N ASP A 227 -5.88 -5.41 -25.35
CA ASP A 227 -6.30 -4.69 -26.57
C ASP A 227 -5.40 -3.53 -26.98
N GLY A 228 -4.60 -2.98 -26.07
CA GLY A 228 -3.73 -1.86 -26.34
C GLY A 228 -2.40 -1.95 -25.59
N GLU A 229 -1.39 -1.28 -26.14
CA GLU A 229 -0.03 -1.26 -25.57
C GLU A 229 0.00 -0.64 -24.17
N ASP A 230 -0.93 0.26 -23.85
CA ASP A 230 -1.07 0.86 -22.51
C ASP A 230 -1.94 0.06 -21.54
N THR A 231 -2.36 -1.15 -21.91
CA THR A 231 -3.20 -1.99 -21.06
C THR A 231 -2.34 -2.84 -20.14
N GLY A 232 -2.54 -2.67 -18.84
CA GLY A 232 -1.89 -3.46 -17.82
C GLY A 232 -2.61 -4.77 -17.54
N SER A 233 -1.82 -5.83 -17.36
CA SER A 233 -2.28 -7.16 -17.01
C SER A 233 -1.31 -7.81 -16.03
N GLY A 234 -1.82 -8.66 -15.15
CA GLY A 234 -0.96 -9.41 -14.26
C GLY A 234 -1.69 -10.36 -13.33
N LEU A 235 -0.87 -11.17 -12.66
CA LEU A 235 -1.26 -12.10 -11.60
C LEU A 235 -0.68 -11.62 -10.29
N ALA A 236 -1.48 -11.71 -9.22
CA ALA A 236 -0.99 -11.62 -7.86
C ALA A 236 -0.81 -13.03 -7.28
N VAL A 237 0.27 -13.25 -6.54
CA VAL A 237 0.52 -14.48 -5.78
C VAL A 237 0.93 -14.13 -4.35
N HIS A 238 0.61 -15.02 -3.42
CA HIS A 238 0.76 -14.77 -1.98
C HIS A 238 0.12 -13.45 -1.55
N SER A 239 -1.03 -13.10 -2.13
CA SER A 239 -1.70 -11.84 -1.82
C SER A 239 -2.34 -11.87 -0.43
N ARG A 240 -2.16 -10.79 0.31
CA ARG A 240 -2.78 -10.52 1.62
C ARG A 240 -3.87 -9.46 1.55
N TYR A 241 -4.21 -9.01 0.34
CA TYR A 241 -5.13 -7.89 0.10
C TYR A 241 -6.50 -8.08 0.74
N VAL A 242 -7.00 -9.32 0.77
CA VAL A 242 -8.30 -9.65 1.37
C VAL A 242 -8.32 -9.48 2.89
N LEU A 243 -7.15 -9.40 3.53
CA LEU A 243 -7.00 -9.02 4.95
C LEU A 243 -6.73 -7.53 5.14
N GLY A 244 -6.96 -6.73 4.10
CA GLY A 244 -6.70 -5.32 4.14
C GLY A 244 -5.21 -4.98 3.99
N GLU A 245 -4.30 -5.94 3.87
CA GLU A 245 -2.88 -5.66 3.71
C GLU A 245 -2.53 -5.42 2.24
N ASP A 246 -1.96 -4.25 1.89
CA ASP A 246 -1.49 -4.00 0.52
C ASP A 246 -0.13 -4.68 0.23
N ARG A 247 -0.11 -5.99 0.44
CA ARG A 247 1.06 -6.87 0.41
C ARG A 247 0.81 -8.06 -0.49
N MET A 248 1.60 -8.16 -1.56
CA MET A 248 1.55 -9.26 -2.52
C MET A 248 2.78 -9.27 -3.40
N TYR A 249 3.09 -10.42 -4.02
CA TYR A 249 3.95 -10.45 -5.19
C TYR A 249 3.09 -10.45 -6.45
N ARG A 250 3.61 -9.89 -7.54
CA ARG A 250 2.93 -9.89 -8.83
C ARG A 250 3.90 -10.21 -9.96
N LEU A 251 3.37 -10.89 -10.96
CA LEU A 251 3.89 -10.80 -12.33
C LEU A 251 2.93 -9.88 -13.07
N ARG A 252 3.40 -8.70 -13.48
CA ARG A 252 2.55 -7.71 -14.16
C ARG A 252 3.28 -7.01 -15.28
N ARG A 253 2.51 -6.44 -16.21
CA ARG A 253 2.98 -5.51 -17.23
C ARG A 253 2.15 -4.24 -17.23
N THR A 254 2.76 -3.11 -17.57
CA THR A 254 2.11 -1.80 -17.83
C THR A 254 2.59 -1.28 -19.19
N GLY A 255 1.96 -0.24 -19.74
CA GLY A 255 2.39 0.33 -21.04
C GLY A 255 3.81 0.88 -21.02
N ALA A 256 4.08 1.75 -20.04
CA ALA A 256 5.42 2.22 -19.71
C ALA A 256 5.47 2.54 -18.22
N GLU A 257 6.52 2.12 -17.54
CA GLU A 257 6.80 2.48 -16.14
C GLU A 257 8.31 2.70 -16.01
N ASN A 258 8.71 3.81 -15.37
CA ASN A 258 10.12 4.15 -15.11
C ASN A 258 11.04 4.13 -16.36
N GLY A 259 10.51 4.49 -17.53
CA GLY A 259 11.29 4.59 -18.78
C GLY A 259 11.66 3.25 -19.43
N GLN A 260 11.08 2.13 -18.97
CA GLN A 260 11.23 0.82 -19.61
C GLN A 260 9.95 0.46 -20.40
N PRO A 261 10.09 -0.12 -21.61
CA PRO A 261 8.94 -0.60 -22.39
C PRO A 261 8.24 -1.78 -21.72
N GLY A 262 6.95 -1.93 -22.00
CA GLY A 262 5.96 -2.69 -21.21
C GLY A 262 6.07 -4.21 -21.17
N SER A 263 7.22 -4.75 -20.76
CA SER A 263 7.43 -6.16 -20.47
C SER A 263 6.68 -6.63 -19.23
N PHE A 264 6.61 -7.96 -19.02
CA PHE A 264 6.15 -8.51 -17.74
C PHE A 264 7.30 -8.54 -16.73
N LEU A 265 7.09 -7.89 -15.58
CA LEU A 265 8.02 -7.79 -14.47
C LEU A 265 7.49 -8.50 -13.22
N LEU A 266 8.38 -9.17 -12.50
CA LEU A 266 8.17 -9.54 -11.11
C LEU A 266 8.28 -8.30 -10.22
N VAL A 267 7.23 -7.99 -9.50
CA VAL A 267 7.19 -6.86 -8.56
C VAL A 267 6.65 -7.29 -7.22
N ALA A 268 7.11 -6.63 -6.16
CA ALA A 268 6.56 -6.77 -4.82
C ALA A 268 5.83 -5.51 -4.40
N HIS A 269 4.76 -5.67 -3.64
CA HIS A 269 4.06 -4.58 -2.97
C HIS A 269 4.13 -4.79 -1.45
N GLY A 270 4.46 -3.74 -0.70
CA GLY A 270 4.68 -3.82 0.76
C GLY A 270 5.77 -4.81 1.22
N THR A 271 6.66 -5.22 0.30
CA THR A 271 7.88 -6.00 0.55
C THR A 271 8.89 -5.79 -0.60
N THR A 272 10.04 -6.45 -0.57
CA THR A 272 11.12 -6.26 -1.56
C THR A 272 11.35 -7.49 -2.43
N LEU A 273 11.99 -7.28 -3.59
CA LEU A 273 12.54 -8.34 -4.43
C LEU A 273 13.94 -7.95 -4.88
N THR A 274 14.83 -8.93 -4.92
CA THR A 274 16.17 -8.82 -5.49
C THR A 274 16.39 -9.94 -6.48
N GLY A 275 17.04 -9.66 -7.61
CA GLY A 275 17.30 -10.62 -8.68
C GLY A 275 16.93 -10.07 -10.05
N ASP A 276 16.82 -10.96 -11.03
CA ASP A 276 16.36 -10.62 -12.37
C ASP A 276 14.84 -10.69 -12.42
N VAL A 277 14.20 -9.52 -12.48
CA VAL A 277 12.75 -9.41 -12.38
C VAL A 277 12.06 -9.37 -13.75
N ASP A 278 12.81 -9.18 -14.83
CA ASP A 278 12.24 -8.95 -16.15
C ASP A 278 12.14 -10.25 -16.94
N THR A 279 10.98 -10.51 -17.52
CA THR A 279 10.81 -11.65 -18.44
C THR A 279 11.34 -11.36 -19.84
N GLY A 280 11.55 -10.09 -20.18
CA GLY A 280 11.88 -9.62 -21.53
C GLY A 280 10.75 -9.76 -22.55
N VAL A 281 9.53 -10.12 -22.10
CA VAL A 281 8.40 -10.39 -22.99
C VAL A 281 7.47 -9.19 -23.04
N GLU A 282 7.48 -8.51 -24.18
CA GLU A 282 6.53 -7.45 -24.50
C GLU A 282 5.32 -8.03 -25.25
N PRO A 283 4.12 -8.03 -24.64
CA PRO A 283 2.95 -8.62 -25.28
C PRO A 283 2.42 -7.72 -26.40
N ARG A 284 2.32 -8.29 -27.60
CA ARG A 284 1.54 -7.67 -28.69
C ARG A 284 0.05 -7.67 -28.36
N PRO A 285 -0.64 -6.51 -28.42
CA PRO A 285 -2.09 -6.47 -28.32
C PRO A 285 -2.75 -7.37 -29.37
N GLY A 286 -3.93 -7.90 -29.07
CA GLY A 286 -4.57 -8.85 -29.99
C GLY A 286 -4.16 -10.30 -29.79
N ARG A 287 -3.13 -10.60 -28.99
CA ARG A 287 -2.61 -11.96 -28.81
C ARG A 287 -2.73 -12.47 -27.37
N TRP A 288 -3.07 -13.75 -27.23
CA TRP A 288 -3.05 -14.43 -25.93
C TRP A 288 -1.63 -14.82 -25.53
N TYR A 289 -1.28 -14.53 -24.29
CA TYR A 289 -0.03 -14.94 -23.64
C TYR A 289 -0.34 -15.79 -22.42
N ARG A 290 0.43 -16.85 -22.23
CA ARG A 290 0.40 -17.68 -21.03
C ARG A 290 1.44 -17.16 -20.06
N MET A 291 1.01 -16.88 -18.84
CA MET A 291 1.85 -16.49 -17.72
C MET A 291 1.98 -17.67 -16.78
N ARG A 292 3.20 -17.93 -16.30
CA ARG A 292 3.46 -18.89 -15.24
C ARG A 292 4.32 -18.25 -14.15
N VAL A 293 3.88 -18.35 -12.90
CA VAL A 293 4.61 -17.90 -11.72
C VAL A 293 4.72 -19.06 -10.76
N ARG A 294 5.95 -19.43 -10.38
CA ARG A 294 6.22 -20.42 -9.34
C ARG A 294 6.85 -19.73 -8.15
N THR A 295 6.36 -20.05 -6.95
CA THR A 295 6.97 -19.64 -5.68
C THR A 295 7.54 -20.85 -4.93
N ALA A 296 8.68 -20.65 -4.27
CA ALA A 296 9.29 -21.62 -3.37
C ALA A 296 9.62 -20.94 -2.05
N VAL A 297 9.14 -21.50 -0.95
CA VAL A 297 9.24 -20.90 0.38
C VAL A 297 10.19 -21.74 1.23
N ALA A 298 11.18 -21.08 1.82
CA ALA A 298 12.13 -21.69 2.74
C ALA A 298 12.36 -20.76 3.94
N PRO A 299 12.97 -21.23 5.04
CA PRO A 299 13.31 -20.37 6.16
C PRO A 299 14.09 -19.12 5.70
N GLY A 300 13.55 -17.95 6.02
CA GLY A 300 14.17 -16.66 5.68
C GLY A 300 14.05 -16.19 4.23
N VAL A 301 13.45 -16.96 3.31
CA VAL A 301 13.40 -16.58 1.88
C VAL A 301 12.15 -17.07 1.15
N VAL A 302 11.59 -16.21 0.31
CA VAL A 302 10.60 -16.59 -0.72
C VAL A 302 11.24 -16.37 -2.09
N ARG A 303 11.33 -17.43 -2.90
CA ARG A 303 11.85 -17.35 -4.27
C ARG A 303 10.70 -17.36 -5.27
N LEU A 304 10.82 -16.56 -6.31
CA LEU A 304 9.86 -16.44 -7.38
C LEU A 304 10.56 -16.72 -8.71
N SER A 305 9.91 -17.50 -9.56
CA SER A 305 10.34 -17.73 -10.93
C SER A 305 9.15 -17.50 -11.85
N ALA A 306 9.36 -16.71 -12.89
CA ALA A 306 8.31 -16.37 -13.83
C ALA A 306 8.76 -16.56 -15.28
N LYS A 307 7.78 -16.86 -16.12
CA LYS A 307 7.93 -16.84 -17.57
C LYS A 307 6.59 -16.58 -18.23
N VAL A 308 6.66 -15.95 -19.39
CA VAL A 308 5.55 -15.57 -20.24
C VAL A 308 5.88 -15.98 -21.67
N TRP A 309 4.89 -16.48 -22.39
CA TRP A 309 5.05 -16.84 -23.80
C TRP A 309 3.70 -16.78 -24.51
N PRO A 310 3.65 -16.65 -25.84
CA PRO A 310 2.39 -16.73 -26.56
C PRO A 310 1.68 -18.06 -26.27
N ALA A 311 0.38 -18.02 -25.95
CA ALA A 311 -0.35 -19.21 -25.49
C ALA A 311 -0.45 -20.33 -26.54
N ALA A 312 -0.27 -20.00 -27.82
CA ALA A 312 -0.23 -20.96 -28.93
C ALA A 312 1.16 -21.60 -29.15
N GLU A 313 2.20 -21.11 -28.47
CA GLU A 313 3.57 -21.61 -28.60
C GLU A 313 3.92 -22.56 -27.46
N ARG A 314 5.01 -23.32 -27.65
CA ARG A 314 5.52 -24.24 -26.64
C ARG A 314 6.09 -23.46 -25.45
N GLU A 315 5.84 -23.97 -24.25
CA GLU A 315 6.41 -23.42 -23.02
C GLU A 315 7.96 -23.38 -23.09
N PRO A 316 8.58 -22.23 -22.79
CA PRO A 316 10.03 -22.11 -22.67
C PRO A 316 10.58 -23.03 -21.58
N ALA A 317 11.71 -23.68 -21.86
CA ALA A 317 12.37 -24.57 -20.90
C ALA A 317 12.94 -23.80 -19.70
N ALA A 318 13.61 -22.66 -19.96
CA ALA A 318 14.19 -21.81 -18.93
C ALA A 318 13.15 -20.88 -18.30
N TRP A 319 13.36 -20.54 -17.03
CA TRP A 319 12.69 -19.40 -16.40
C TRP A 319 13.29 -18.10 -16.94
N GLN A 320 12.44 -17.13 -17.26
CA GLN A 320 12.86 -15.86 -17.84
C GLN A 320 13.20 -14.85 -16.74
N ALA A 321 12.38 -14.78 -15.68
CA ALA A 321 12.62 -13.93 -14.52
C ALA A 321 12.77 -14.80 -13.26
N GLN A 322 13.72 -14.44 -12.39
CA GLN A 322 13.99 -15.10 -11.12
C GLN A 322 14.41 -14.07 -10.05
N ALA A 323 13.61 -13.99 -9.01
CA ALA A 323 13.83 -13.05 -7.91
C ALA A 323 13.60 -13.74 -6.55
N GLU A 324 14.12 -13.13 -5.50
CA GLU A 324 13.91 -13.57 -4.13
C GLU A 324 13.61 -12.42 -3.18
N ASP A 325 12.84 -12.72 -2.15
CA ASP A 325 12.55 -11.83 -1.04
C ASP A 325 13.13 -12.44 0.24
N ARG A 326 14.17 -11.79 0.76
CA ARG A 326 14.81 -12.12 2.04
C ARG A 326 14.47 -11.11 3.14
N SER A 327 13.58 -10.17 2.85
CA SER A 327 13.21 -9.15 3.82
C SER A 327 12.45 -9.79 4.99
N ARG A 328 12.44 -9.08 6.12
CA ARG A 328 11.55 -9.40 7.24
C ARG A 328 10.06 -9.25 6.91
N PHE A 329 9.73 -8.55 5.81
CA PHE A 329 8.37 -8.34 5.32
C PHE A 329 7.96 -9.32 4.20
N ARG A 330 8.78 -10.35 3.94
CA ARG A 330 8.43 -11.40 2.98
C ARG A 330 7.07 -12.03 3.28
N ILE A 331 6.42 -12.49 2.22
CA ILE A 331 5.04 -12.99 2.28
C ILE A 331 5.07 -14.49 1.99
N PRO A 332 5.14 -15.37 3.01
CA PRO A 332 5.34 -16.80 2.80
C PRO A 332 4.10 -17.52 2.29
N ALA A 333 2.92 -16.94 2.47
CA ALA A 333 1.65 -17.53 2.06
C ALA A 333 0.62 -16.45 1.74
N GLY A 334 -0.35 -16.79 0.89
CA GLY A 334 -1.46 -15.92 0.57
C GLY A 334 -2.18 -16.37 -0.69
N THR A 335 -3.28 -15.68 -1.00
CA THR A 335 -4.11 -16.07 -2.12
C THR A 335 -3.54 -15.65 -3.49
N VAL A 336 -4.21 -16.03 -4.57
CA VAL A 336 -3.94 -15.55 -5.92
C VAL A 336 -4.93 -14.48 -6.34
N GLY A 337 -4.56 -13.65 -7.31
CA GLY A 337 -5.43 -12.61 -7.82
C GLY A 337 -5.16 -12.26 -9.28
N LEU A 338 -6.10 -11.53 -9.87
CA LEU A 338 -5.98 -10.92 -11.18
C LEU A 338 -5.87 -9.41 -11.02
N TRP A 339 -5.09 -8.77 -11.88
CA TRP A 339 -4.83 -7.35 -11.80
C TRP A 339 -5.09 -6.66 -13.14
N ALA A 340 -5.60 -5.44 -13.11
CA ALA A 340 -5.85 -4.65 -14.31
C ALA A 340 -5.42 -3.19 -14.10
N TRP A 341 -4.94 -2.56 -15.16
CA TRP A 341 -4.49 -1.18 -15.18
C TRP A 341 -4.59 -0.59 -16.59
N GLY A 342 -4.66 0.74 -16.70
CA GLY A 342 -4.67 1.45 -17.98
C GLY A 342 -6.05 1.57 -18.63
N GLU A 343 -6.08 2.05 -19.87
CA GLU A 343 -7.27 2.55 -20.57
C GLU A 343 -7.90 1.56 -21.56
N GLY A 344 -7.51 0.28 -21.46
CA GLY A 344 -7.95 -0.75 -22.39
C GLY A 344 -8.73 -1.89 -21.74
N THR A 345 -8.74 -3.00 -22.47
CA THR A 345 -9.39 -4.24 -22.14
C THR A 345 -8.34 -5.32 -21.86
N VAL A 346 -8.39 -5.89 -20.67
CA VAL A 346 -7.64 -7.09 -20.31
C VAL A 346 -8.61 -8.25 -20.11
N LEU A 347 -8.28 -9.43 -20.64
CA LEU A 347 -9.06 -10.66 -20.49
C LEU A 347 -8.18 -11.77 -19.94
N TYR A 348 -8.78 -12.63 -19.13
CA TYR A 348 -8.12 -13.79 -18.53
C TYR A 348 -8.89 -15.08 -18.86
N ARG A 349 -8.16 -16.19 -18.93
CA ARG A 349 -8.72 -17.54 -19.00
C ARG A 349 -7.79 -18.58 -18.40
N ASP A 350 -8.36 -19.73 -18.07
CA ASP A 350 -7.62 -20.94 -17.70
C ASP A 350 -6.63 -20.76 -16.52
N LEU A 351 -7.07 -20.07 -15.46
CA LEU A 351 -6.28 -19.93 -14.24
C LEU A 351 -6.19 -21.27 -13.50
N GLN A 352 -4.98 -21.70 -13.21
CA GLN A 352 -4.68 -22.91 -12.46
C GLN A 352 -3.69 -22.59 -11.34
N VAL A 353 -3.93 -23.14 -10.16
CA VAL A 353 -3.01 -23.07 -9.03
C VAL A 353 -2.73 -24.48 -8.54
N THR A 354 -1.45 -24.82 -8.46
CA THR A 354 -0.97 -26.11 -7.96
C THR A 354 -0.08 -25.88 -6.75
N GLY A 355 -0.27 -26.64 -5.69
CA GLY A 355 0.60 -26.60 -4.51
C GLY A 355 1.92 -27.33 -4.73
N THR A 356 2.89 -27.10 -3.85
CA THR A 356 4.20 -27.79 -3.84
C THR A 356 4.10 -29.32 -3.83
N ALA A 357 3.08 -29.90 -3.20
CA ALA A 357 2.83 -31.34 -3.20
C ALA A 357 2.24 -31.88 -4.53
N GLY A 358 2.08 -31.04 -5.55
CA GLY A 358 1.48 -31.40 -6.85
C GLY A 358 -0.05 -31.42 -6.85
N GLY A 359 -0.70 -31.22 -5.71
CA GLY A 359 -2.15 -31.13 -5.60
C GLY A 359 -2.70 -29.85 -6.23
N ARG A 360 -3.80 -29.98 -6.98
CA ARG A 360 -4.48 -28.84 -7.62
C ARG A 360 -5.30 -28.08 -6.58
N LEU A 361 -4.94 -26.82 -6.34
CA LEU A 361 -5.56 -25.93 -5.35
C LEU A 361 -6.72 -25.11 -5.94
N LEU A 362 -6.60 -24.69 -7.20
CA LEU A 362 -7.63 -23.94 -7.93
C LEU A 362 -7.62 -24.29 -9.41
N THR A 363 -8.81 -24.36 -10.00
CA THR A 363 -9.00 -24.32 -11.45
C THR A 363 -10.18 -23.40 -11.73
N ALA A 364 -9.89 -22.28 -12.37
CA ALA A 364 -10.89 -21.31 -12.77
C ALA A 364 -10.77 -21.11 -14.29
N PRO A 365 -11.73 -21.64 -15.09
CA PRO A 365 -11.76 -21.41 -16.53
C PRO A 365 -11.84 -19.91 -16.88
N LEU A 366 -12.46 -19.11 -15.99
CA LEU A 366 -12.72 -17.69 -16.17
C LEU A 366 -13.53 -17.40 -17.45
N THR A 367 -14.52 -18.26 -17.69
CA THR A 367 -15.47 -18.17 -18.81
C THR A 367 -16.90 -18.07 -18.29
N GLY A 368 -17.82 -17.67 -19.16
CA GLY A 368 -19.25 -17.55 -18.86
C GLY A 368 -19.74 -16.12 -18.64
N ALA A 369 -21.06 -15.92 -18.77
CA ALA A 369 -21.69 -14.60 -18.69
C ALA A 369 -21.88 -14.09 -17.25
N ALA A 370 -21.79 -14.98 -16.26
CA ALA A 370 -21.91 -14.66 -14.85
C ALA A 370 -20.53 -14.46 -14.21
N GLU A 371 -20.49 -13.67 -13.14
CA GLU A 371 -19.26 -13.48 -12.36
C GLU A 371 -18.83 -14.84 -11.77
N PRO A 372 -17.57 -15.26 -11.97
CA PRO A 372 -17.09 -16.52 -11.42
C PRO A 372 -17.19 -16.47 -9.88
N PRO A 373 -17.73 -17.51 -9.23
CA PRO A 373 -17.86 -17.53 -7.78
C PRO A 373 -16.49 -17.53 -7.11
N GLY A 374 -16.42 -17.04 -5.87
CA GLY A 374 -15.20 -17.08 -5.06
C GLY A 374 -14.19 -15.95 -5.33
N TRP A 375 -14.50 -15.01 -6.23
CA TRP A 375 -13.68 -13.84 -6.49
C TRP A 375 -14.17 -12.64 -5.69
N ARG A 376 -13.26 -12.02 -4.93
CA ARG A 376 -13.52 -10.82 -4.14
C ARG A 376 -12.86 -9.62 -4.79
N LYS A 377 -13.60 -8.50 -4.85
CA LYS A 377 -13.10 -7.19 -5.28
C LYS A 377 -12.96 -6.32 -4.03
N GLY A 378 -12.02 -6.72 -3.18
CA GLY A 378 -11.61 -5.96 -2.00
C GLY A 378 -11.27 -6.76 -0.76
N SER A 379 -11.24 -6.08 0.38
CA SER A 379 -11.03 -6.68 1.69
C SER A 379 -12.26 -7.47 2.17
N ARG A 380 -12.06 -8.40 3.12
CA ARG A 380 -13.13 -9.21 3.71
C ARG A 380 -14.16 -8.37 4.45
N ASP A 381 -13.69 -7.32 5.11
CA ASP A 381 -14.45 -6.39 5.93
C ASP A 381 -13.80 -5.01 5.90
N THR A 382 -14.37 -4.03 6.60
CA THR A 382 -13.76 -2.71 6.76
C THR A 382 -12.39 -2.82 7.44
N ARG A 383 -11.49 -1.87 7.15
CA ARG A 383 -10.16 -1.76 7.80
C ARG A 383 -10.28 -1.82 9.34
N LEU A 384 -11.29 -1.14 9.88
CA LEU A 384 -11.53 -1.09 11.31
C LEU A 384 -12.03 -2.43 11.90
N GLU A 385 -12.92 -3.15 11.20
CA GLU A 385 -13.33 -4.49 11.63
C GLU A 385 -12.17 -5.47 11.62
N MET A 386 -11.34 -5.42 10.58
CA MET A 386 -10.15 -6.27 10.51
C MET A 386 -9.17 -5.94 11.64
N ALA A 387 -8.97 -4.66 11.94
CA ALA A 387 -8.13 -4.24 13.06
C ALA A 387 -8.66 -4.74 14.41
N LEU A 388 -9.98 -4.68 14.63
CA LEU A 388 -10.62 -5.22 15.83
C LEU A 388 -10.48 -6.74 15.91
N ALA A 389 -10.71 -7.47 14.81
CA ALA A 389 -10.58 -8.92 14.75
C ALA A 389 -9.13 -9.39 14.97
N ARG A 390 -8.15 -8.58 14.54
CA ARG A 390 -6.70 -8.83 14.72
C ARG A 390 -6.12 -8.08 15.92
N SER A 391 -6.96 -7.71 16.89
CA SER A 391 -6.52 -7.11 18.14
C SER A 391 -6.29 -8.18 19.21
N PRO A 392 -5.32 -7.96 20.12
CA PRO A 392 -5.29 -8.72 21.37
C PRO A 392 -6.58 -8.47 22.15
N TRP A 393 -7.00 -9.46 22.93
CA TRP A 393 -8.12 -9.29 23.85
C TRP A 393 -7.83 -8.13 24.83
N VAL A 394 -8.86 -7.32 25.09
CA VAL A 394 -8.84 -6.24 26.08
C VAL A 394 -10.12 -6.27 26.92
N PRO A 395 -10.08 -5.87 28.20
CA PRO A 395 -11.28 -5.77 29.03
C PRO A 395 -12.36 -4.88 28.41
N PRO A 396 -13.66 -5.17 28.63
CA PRO A 396 -14.74 -4.27 28.25
C PRO A 396 -14.53 -2.86 28.81
N GLY A 397 -14.83 -1.83 28.00
CA GLY A 397 -14.61 -0.43 28.37
C GLY A 397 -13.18 0.09 28.22
N THR A 398 -12.22 -0.75 27.78
CA THR A 398 -10.87 -0.28 27.40
C THR A 398 -10.99 0.78 26.30
N PRO A 399 -10.49 2.01 26.51
CA PRO A 399 -10.55 3.06 25.50
C PRO A 399 -9.79 2.68 24.23
N ARG A 400 -10.36 3.07 23.09
CA ARG A 400 -9.82 2.75 21.76
C ARG A 400 -9.36 4.02 21.06
N ILE A 401 -8.23 3.95 20.39
CA ILE A 401 -7.68 5.03 19.57
C ILE A 401 -7.49 4.47 18.17
N VAL A 402 -8.08 5.09 17.16
CA VAL A 402 -7.81 4.75 15.76
C VAL A 402 -6.67 5.61 15.25
N LEU A 403 -5.68 4.99 14.63
CA LEU A 403 -4.62 5.65 13.87
C LEU A 403 -4.81 5.25 12.40
N SER A 404 -5.09 6.23 11.54
CA SER A 404 -5.41 6.02 10.13
C SER A 404 -4.76 7.10 9.29
N HIS A 405 -4.27 6.80 8.09
CA HIS A 405 -3.77 7.88 7.23
C HIS A 405 -4.90 8.82 6.80
N THR A 406 -6.04 8.27 6.41
CA THR A 406 -7.22 9.03 5.97
C THR A 406 -8.26 9.19 7.09
N PRO A 407 -8.98 10.33 7.17
CA PRO A 407 -9.99 10.61 8.20
C PRO A 407 -11.37 9.98 7.92
N ASP A 408 -11.45 9.14 6.90
CA ASP A 408 -12.69 8.56 6.41
C ASP A 408 -13.38 7.58 7.38
N VAL A 409 -12.59 6.91 8.20
CA VAL A 409 -13.03 5.95 9.19
C VAL A 409 -13.85 6.59 10.32
N VAL A 410 -13.81 7.91 10.48
CA VAL A 410 -14.50 8.65 11.58
C VAL A 410 -15.97 8.27 11.69
N ARG A 411 -16.69 8.08 10.57
CA ARG A 411 -18.10 7.70 10.60
C ARG A 411 -18.33 6.29 11.16
N GLU A 412 -17.45 5.35 10.81
CA GLU A 412 -17.52 3.99 11.32
C GLU A 412 -17.09 3.92 12.78
N ALA A 413 -15.97 4.57 13.13
CA ALA A 413 -15.46 4.68 14.48
C ALA A 413 -16.52 5.25 15.44
N SER A 414 -17.19 6.33 15.04
CA SER A 414 -18.27 6.95 15.82
C SER A 414 -19.44 5.99 16.05
N ARG A 415 -19.89 5.26 15.03
CA ARG A 415 -20.97 4.23 15.18
C ARG A 415 -20.58 3.10 16.13
N ARG A 416 -19.28 2.81 16.26
CA ARG A 416 -18.74 1.79 17.17
C ARG A 416 -18.42 2.33 18.57
N GLY A 417 -18.71 3.61 18.83
CA GLY A 417 -18.40 4.25 20.12
C GLY A 417 -16.92 4.46 20.37
N ILE A 418 -16.08 4.58 19.33
CA ILE A 418 -14.67 4.92 19.48
C ILE A 418 -14.51 6.45 19.55
N GLU A 419 -13.82 6.92 20.57
CA GLU A 419 -13.79 8.34 20.95
C GLU A 419 -12.71 9.14 20.24
N VAL A 420 -11.62 8.51 19.80
CA VAL A 420 -10.45 9.19 19.22
C VAL A 420 -10.05 8.56 17.90
N VAL A 421 -9.95 9.39 16.85
CA VAL A 421 -9.33 9.08 15.56
C VAL A 421 -8.21 10.09 15.33
N LEU A 422 -6.99 9.59 15.13
CA LEU A 422 -5.82 10.35 14.74
C LEU A 422 -5.57 10.08 13.26
N ALA A 423 -5.67 11.11 12.42
CA ALA A 423 -5.53 10.96 10.98
C ALA A 423 -4.80 12.12 10.29
N GLY A 424 -4.24 11.80 9.12
CA GLY A 424 -3.49 12.70 8.25
C GLY A 424 -4.26 13.09 6.98
N HIS A 425 -3.53 13.15 5.85
CA HIS A 425 -4.04 13.28 4.46
C HIS A 425 -4.52 14.68 4.02
N THR A 426 -4.40 15.70 4.85
CA THR A 426 -4.83 17.07 4.52
C THR A 426 -3.71 17.99 4.04
N HIS A 427 -2.47 17.47 3.88
CA HIS A 427 -1.30 18.21 3.38
C HIS A 427 -1.15 19.63 3.95
N GLY A 428 -0.77 19.74 5.22
CA GLY A 428 -0.55 21.03 5.89
C GLY A 428 -1.79 21.66 6.55
N GLY A 429 -2.89 20.90 6.65
CA GLY A 429 -4.07 21.26 7.42
C GLY A 429 -4.14 20.59 8.81
N GLN A 430 -3.00 20.19 9.37
CA GLN A 430 -2.89 19.45 10.65
C GLN A 430 -2.08 20.24 11.66
#